data_AF-D6KER3-F1
#
_entry.id   AF-D6KER3-F1
#
_cell.length_a   1.000
_cell.length_b   1.000
_cell.length_c   1.000
_cell.angle_alpha   90.00
_cell.angle_beta   90.00
_cell.angle_gamma   90.00
#
_symmetry.space_group_name_H-M   'P 1'
#
loop_
_entity.id
_entity.type
_entity.pdbx_description
1 polymer ?
#
loop_
_entity_poly.entity_id
_entity_poly.type
_entity_poly.pdbx_seq_one_letter_code
_entity_poly.pdbx_strand_id
1 'polypeptide(L)'
;MNDDMDGGVDDEMTDRLIEKLSPARRIRLLTGATTWRTAAEPDIALGQLVLSDGPAGVRGESWDERRTSALLPSASALGALWDEELLERLGGLLATEAARKGVDVVLAPTLNLHRSPLGGRHFECFSEDPELTGRTGAALIRGIQAHGVAATAKHFVANDAETDRLTVDVRVAERVLREVYLAPFEAAVEAGVWLVMAAYNSVNGTTMTASDLLGDVLKDEWGFDGAVVSDWAALRTAEEPARAALDLAMPGPHSPWAESLAGAVADGRVPLEAVDDKVR
;
A
#
# COMPACT_ATOMS: atom_id res chain seq x y z
N MET A 1 18.42 -18.52 25.06
CA MET A 1 18.83 -17.28 25.75
C MET A 1 19.81 -16.57 24.83
N ASN A 2 19.23 -15.78 23.92
CA ASN A 2 19.82 -14.68 23.17
C ASN A 2 18.74 -14.30 22.14
N ASP A 3 17.77 -13.51 22.60
CA ASP A 3 16.64 -12.97 21.81
C ASP A 3 16.57 -11.44 22.00
N ASP A 4 17.70 -10.79 22.26
CA ASP A 4 17.78 -9.36 22.58
C ASP A 4 18.71 -8.61 21.60
N MET A 5 18.57 -8.83 20.29
CA MET A 5 19.31 -8.06 19.27
C MET A 5 18.46 -7.80 18.01
N ASP A 6 17.16 -7.54 18.17
CA ASP A 6 16.44 -6.76 17.16
C ASP A 6 15.81 -5.55 17.87
N GLY A 7 16.26 -4.35 17.51
CA GLY A 7 15.83 -3.09 18.13
C GLY A 7 14.44 -2.66 17.66
N GLY A 8 13.58 -3.62 17.30
CA GLY A 8 12.20 -3.40 16.89
C GLY A 8 11.34 -2.97 18.07
N VAL A 9 10.32 -2.16 17.78
CA VAL A 9 9.27 -1.85 18.74
C VAL A 9 8.39 -3.11 18.83
N ASP A 10 8.36 -3.77 19.99
CA ASP A 10 7.43 -4.88 20.21
C ASP A 10 5.99 -4.36 20.40
N ASP A 11 4.99 -5.23 20.23
CA ASP A 11 3.57 -4.86 20.30
C ASP A 11 3.21 -4.16 21.62
N GLU A 12 3.83 -4.58 22.73
CA GLU A 12 3.61 -3.97 24.05
C GLU A 12 4.13 -2.53 24.10
N MET A 13 5.29 -2.25 23.50
CA MET A 13 5.79 -0.90 23.37
C MET A 13 4.90 -0.06 22.45
N THR A 14 4.47 -0.59 21.31
CA THR A 14 3.56 0.10 20.38
C THR A 14 2.28 0.53 21.08
N ASP A 15 1.63 -0.39 21.81
CA ASP A 15 0.44 -0.10 22.62
C ASP A 15 0.69 1.03 23.63
N ARG A 16 1.80 0.97 24.37
CA ARG A 16 2.17 1.99 25.36
C ARG A 16 2.46 3.36 24.73
N LEU A 17 2.90 3.41 23.47
CA LEU A 17 3.07 4.67 22.74
C LEU A 17 1.71 5.23 22.31
N ILE A 18 0.82 4.40 21.78
CA ILE A 18 -0.54 4.79 21.37
C ILE A 18 -1.37 5.30 22.57
N GLU A 19 -1.21 4.69 23.74
CA GLU A 19 -1.86 5.12 24.98
C GLU A 19 -1.52 6.56 25.38
N LYS A 20 -0.34 7.08 25.00
CA LYS A 20 0.06 8.48 25.26
C LYS A 20 -0.67 9.48 24.36
N LEU A 21 -1.29 9.02 23.28
CA LEU A 21 -1.97 9.87 22.31
C LEU A 21 -3.45 10.03 22.68
N SER A 22 -3.94 11.26 22.57
CA SER A 22 -5.39 11.49 22.61
C SER A 22 -6.06 10.92 21.35
N PRO A 23 -7.36 10.59 21.39
CA PRO A 23 -8.07 10.10 20.20
C PRO A 23 -7.91 10.98 18.96
N ALA A 24 -7.90 12.31 19.15
CA ALA A 24 -7.69 13.25 18.05
C ALA A 24 -6.29 13.14 17.42
N ARG A 25 -5.26 12.84 18.22
CA ARG A 25 -3.88 12.64 17.72
C ARG A 25 -3.77 11.30 16.98
N ARG A 26 -4.41 10.25 17.48
CA ARG A 26 -4.49 8.93 16.81
C ARG A 26 -5.15 9.07 15.45
N ILE A 27 -6.32 9.71 15.38
CA ILE A 27 -7.04 9.97 14.11
C ILE A 27 -6.19 10.78 13.13
N ARG A 28 -5.42 11.76 13.60
CA ARG A 28 -4.52 12.56 12.74
C ARG A 28 -3.47 11.70 12.03
N LEU A 29 -3.00 10.61 12.64
CA LEU A 29 -2.00 9.72 12.05
C LEU A 29 -2.54 8.93 10.85
N LEU A 30 -3.86 8.72 10.80
CA LEU A 30 -4.51 7.92 9.74
C LEU A 30 -4.65 8.67 8.40
N THR A 31 -4.26 9.93 8.32
CA THR A 31 -4.26 10.71 7.07
C THR A 31 -2.90 11.33 6.83
N GLY A 32 -2.44 11.33 5.58
CA GLY A 32 -1.21 12.01 5.19
C GLY A 32 -1.16 13.46 5.69
N ALA A 33 -0.01 13.93 6.16
CA ALA A 33 0.17 15.34 6.47
C ALA A 33 0.29 16.21 5.21
N THR A 34 0.80 15.62 4.13
CA THR A 34 0.92 16.24 2.81
C THR A 34 0.51 15.26 1.72
N THR A 35 0.72 15.62 0.45
CA THR A 35 0.52 14.71 -0.68
C THR A 35 1.39 13.46 -0.61
N TRP A 36 2.57 13.53 0.01
CA TRP A 36 3.59 12.47 -0.03
C TRP A 36 4.14 12.10 1.34
N ARG A 37 3.66 12.72 2.43
CA ARG A 37 4.19 12.51 3.77
C ARG A 37 3.12 12.08 4.75
N THR A 38 3.46 11.13 5.62
CA THR A 38 2.66 10.84 6.81
C THR A 38 2.79 11.97 7.85
N ALA A 39 1.86 11.98 8.82
CA ALA A 39 1.98 12.85 9.98
C ALA A 39 3.05 12.34 10.95
N ALA A 40 3.89 13.23 11.46
CA ALA A 40 4.79 12.92 12.57
C ALA A 40 4.04 12.99 13.91
N GLU A 41 4.60 12.31 14.92
CA GLU A 41 4.19 12.45 16.31
C GLU A 41 5.41 12.45 17.25
N PRO A 42 6.01 13.63 17.51
CA PRO A 42 7.24 13.75 18.29
C PRO A 42 7.15 13.23 19.73
N ASP A 43 5.97 13.26 20.35
CA ASP A 43 5.80 12.80 21.74
C ASP A 43 6.01 11.28 21.91
N ILE A 44 5.91 10.53 20.80
CA ILE A 44 6.23 9.11 20.74
C ILE A 44 7.42 8.83 19.81
N ALA A 45 8.19 9.86 19.47
CA ALA A 45 9.32 9.79 18.55
C ALA A 45 8.98 9.24 17.14
N LEU A 46 7.73 9.36 16.70
CA LEU A 46 7.32 8.93 15.36
C LEU A 46 7.67 10.02 14.33
N GLY A 47 8.58 9.68 13.41
CA GLY A 47 8.97 10.52 12.28
C GLY A 47 7.92 10.56 11.17
N GLN A 48 8.14 11.42 10.18
CA GLN A 48 7.38 11.35 8.93
C GLN A 48 8.00 10.31 8.02
N LEU A 49 7.17 9.54 7.33
CA LEU A 49 7.55 8.73 6.19
C LEU A 49 7.21 9.47 4.90
N VAL A 50 8.09 9.38 3.92
CA VAL A 50 7.92 9.90 2.57
C VAL A 50 7.55 8.76 1.62
N LEU A 51 6.36 8.84 1.04
CA LEU A 51 5.84 7.92 0.04
C LEU A 51 6.02 8.52 -1.35
N SER A 52 6.50 7.75 -2.32
CA SER A 52 6.68 8.23 -3.68
C SER A 52 6.44 7.16 -4.75
N ASP A 53 5.81 7.55 -5.86
CA ASP A 53 5.80 6.72 -7.06
C ASP A 53 7.23 6.54 -7.60
N GLY A 54 7.51 5.50 -8.36
CA GLY A 54 6.63 4.36 -8.59
C GLY A 54 7.32 3.25 -9.37
N PRO A 55 6.55 2.40 -10.07
CA PRO A 55 6.99 1.07 -10.48
C PRO A 55 8.15 1.03 -11.48
N ALA A 56 8.42 2.13 -12.20
CA ALA A 56 9.53 2.22 -13.17
C ALA A 56 10.63 3.22 -12.76
N GLY A 57 10.63 3.72 -11.52
CA GLY A 57 11.61 4.69 -11.04
C GLY A 57 11.06 5.58 -9.93
N VAL A 58 11.91 6.04 -9.01
CA VAL A 58 11.48 6.83 -7.85
C VAL A 58 11.37 8.31 -8.24
N ARG A 59 10.15 8.83 -8.36
CA ARG A 59 9.86 10.22 -8.73
C ARG A 59 10.40 11.21 -7.68
N GLY A 60 10.13 10.94 -6.40
CA GLY A 60 10.27 11.89 -5.30
C GLY A 60 9.00 12.72 -5.09
N GLU A 61 9.08 13.70 -4.19
CA GLU A 61 7.93 14.53 -3.77
C GLU A 61 7.55 15.63 -4.78
N SER A 62 8.45 15.98 -5.69
CA SER A 62 8.28 17.11 -6.61
C SER A 62 8.16 16.68 -8.06
N TRP A 63 7.36 17.40 -8.82
CA TRP A 63 7.20 17.24 -10.26
C TRP A 63 8.21 18.11 -11.05
N ASP A 64 9.45 18.20 -10.56
CA ASP A 64 10.51 19.00 -11.18
C ASP A 64 11.44 18.10 -12.01
N GLU A 65 11.44 18.26 -13.32
CA GLU A 65 12.23 17.48 -14.29
C GLU A 65 13.74 17.54 -14.05
N ARG A 66 14.23 18.56 -13.32
CA ARG A 66 15.64 18.68 -12.95
C ARG A 66 16.03 17.70 -11.85
N ARG A 67 15.06 17.16 -11.10
CA ARG A 67 15.28 16.10 -10.10
C ARG A 67 15.17 14.73 -10.75
N THR A 68 16.22 14.35 -11.46
CA THR A 68 16.30 13.10 -12.21
C THR A 68 16.16 11.86 -11.34
N SER A 69 15.82 10.73 -11.96
CA SER A 69 15.90 9.39 -11.37
C SER A 69 16.38 8.37 -12.38
N ALA A 70 16.81 7.19 -11.91
CA ALA A 70 16.95 6.03 -12.77
C ALA A 70 15.56 5.57 -13.24
N LEU A 71 15.38 5.49 -14.56
CA LEU A 71 14.19 4.94 -15.19
C LEU A 71 14.48 3.50 -15.60
N LEU A 72 13.67 2.58 -15.08
CA LEU A 72 13.66 1.19 -15.52
C LEU A 72 12.88 1.05 -16.84
N PRO A 73 13.09 -0.04 -17.60
CA PRO A 73 12.12 -0.47 -18.59
C PRO A 73 10.71 -0.60 -17.99
N SER A 74 9.66 -0.54 -18.82
CA SER A 74 8.29 -0.76 -18.37
C SER A 74 8.17 -2.13 -17.69
N ALA A 75 7.24 -2.26 -16.73
CA ALA A 75 7.05 -3.51 -16.00
C ALA A 75 6.72 -4.67 -16.95
N SER A 76 5.95 -4.41 -18.01
CA SER A 76 5.67 -5.40 -19.05
C SER A 76 6.93 -5.89 -19.77
N ALA A 77 7.92 -5.02 -19.99
CA ALA A 77 9.20 -5.40 -20.58
C ALA A 77 10.05 -6.19 -19.58
N LEU A 78 10.00 -5.85 -18.29
CA LEU A 78 10.68 -6.60 -17.22
C LEU A 78 10.06 -7.99 -17.03
N GLY A 79 8.73 -8.11 -17.04
CA GLY A 79 8.02 -9.39 -16.96
C GLY A 79 8.37 -10.31 -18.14
N ALA A 80 8.60 -9.74 -19.33
CA ALA A 80 9.03 -10.51 -20.50
C ALA A 80 10.46 -11.11 -20.39
N LEU A 81 11.25 -10.72 -19.37
CA LEU A 81 12.59 -11.28 -19.16
C LEU A 81 12.60 -12.60 -18.38
N TRP A 82 11.56 -12.87 -17.56
CA TRP A 82 11.49 -14.07 -16.70
C TRP A 82 12.74 -14.24 -15.80
N ASP A 83 13.27 -13.13 -15.28
CA ASP A 83 14.56 -13.08 -14.57
C ASP A 83 14.40 -12.46 -13.18
N GLU A 84 14.02 -13.29 -12.19
CA GLU A 84 13.81 -12.85 -10.81
C GLU A 84 15.08 -12.28 -10.15
N GLU A 85 16.26 -12.83 -10.48
CA GLU A 85 17.54 -12.34 -9.95
C GLU A 85 17.82 -10.92 -10.43
N LEU A 86 17.55 -10.64 -11.71
CA LEU A 86 17.61 -9.28 -12.23
C LEU A 86 16.61 -8.36 -11.54
N LEU A 87 15.37 -8.80 -11.30
CA LEU A 87 14.36 -7.99 -10.63
C LEU A 87 14.75 -7.65 -9.18
N GLU A 88 15.33 -8.59 -8.43
CA GLU A 88 15.87 -8.32 -7.09
C GLU A 88 16.97 -7.25 -7.14
N ARG A 89 17.90 -7.35 -8.09
CA ARG A 89 18.95 -6.35 -8.29
C ARG A 89 18.40 -4.97 -8.69
N LEU A 90 17.36 -4.94 -9.53
CA LEU A 90 16.67 -3.70 -9.90
C LEU A 90 15.91 -3.10 -8.71
N GLY A 91 15.40 -3.93 -7.80
CA GLY A 91 14.83 -3.47 -6.53
C GLY A 91 15.86 -2.71 -5.69
N GLY A 92 17.09 -3.22 -5.59
CA GLY A 92 18.18 -2.52 -4.91
C GLY A 92 18.57 -1.19 -5.57
N LEU A 93 18.46 -1.10 -6.91
CA LEU A 93 18.63 0.17 -7.63
C LEU A 93 17.53 1.18 -7.27
N LEU A 94 16.26 0.74 -7.22
CA LEU A 94 15.15 1.60 -6.80
C LEU A 94 15.31 2.07 -5.35
N ALA A 95 15.70 1.19 -4.44
CA ALA A 95 15.95 1.56 -3.04
C ALA A 95 17.11 2.56 -2.90
N THR A 96 18.17 2.40 -3.69
CA THR A 96 19.28 3.38 -3.74
C THR A 96 18.81 4.75 -4.22
N GLU A 97 17.95 4.80 -5.23
CA GLU A 97 17.33 6.04 -5.71
C GLU A 97 16.37 6.65 -4.69
N ALA A 98 15.61 5.82 -3.96
CA ALA A 98 14.74 6.25 -2.88
C ALA A 98 15.54 6.90 -1.75
N ALA A 99 16.59 6.24 -1.26
CA ALA A 99 17.49 6.78 -0.25
C ALA A 99 18.13 8.11 -0.70
N ARG A 100 18.59 8.21 -1.96
CA ARG A 100 19.13 9.47 -2.53
C ARG A 100 18.10 10.61 -2.51
N LYS A 101 16.82 10.29 -2.58
CA LYS A 101 15.70 11.24 -2.60
C LYS A 101 15.04 11.45 -1.24
N GLY A 102 15.49 10.75 -0.19
CA GLY A 102 14.83 10.76 1.13
C GLY A 102 13.41 10.20 1.07
N VAL A 103 13.20 9.16 0.27
CA VAL A 103 11.94 8.41 0.16
C VAL A 103 12.06 7.14 0.99
N ASP A 104 11.09 6.93 1.88
CA ASP A 104 11.05 5.78 2.79
C ASP A 104 10.18 4.64 2.21
N VAL A 105 9.19 4.99 1.39
CA VAL A 105 8.25 4.04 0.79
C VAL A 105 8.15 4.27 -0.72
N VAL A 106 8.47 3.25 -1.51
CA VAL A 106 8.29 3.25 -2.96
C VAL A 106 6.95 2.60 -3.29
N LEU A 107 6.10 3.32 -4.01
CA LEU A 107 4.77 2.84 -4.43
C LEU A 107 4.90 1.88 -5.62
N ALA A 108 5.50 0.71 -5.39
CA ALA A 108 5.79 -0.32 -6.37
C ALA A 108 5.95 -1.69 -5.67
N PRO A 109 5.70 -2.81 -6.36
CA PRO A 109 5.28 -2.94 -7.77
C PRO A 109 3.76 -2.81 -8.00
N THR A 110 3.37 -2.65 -9.26
CA THR A 110 1.97 -2.84 -9.68
C THR A 110 1.72 -4.29 -10.11
N LEU A 111 0.82 -4.99 -9.43
CA LEU A 111 0.51 -6.42 -9.55
C LEU A 111 -0.87 -6.69 -10.20
N ASN A 112 -1.58 -5.65 -10.64
CA ASN A 112 -2.79 -5.83 -11.46
C ASN A 112 -2.46 -6.55 -12.78
N LEU A 113 -3.45 -7.21 -13.37
CA LEU A 113 -3.25 -8.11 -14.49
C LEU A 113 -3.76 -7.53 -15.81
N HIS A 114 -3.16 -7.97 -16.91
CA HIS A 114 -3.61 -7.55 -18.24
C HIS A 114 -4.91 -8.23 -18.69
N ARG A 115 -6.04 -7.92 -18.05
CA ARG A 115 -7.35 -8.52 -18.38
C ARG A 115 -7.79 -8.27 -19.83
N SER A 116 -7.49 -7.08 -20.37
CA SER A 116 -7.86 -6.65 -21.72
C SER A 116 -6.70 -5.90 -22.36
N PRO A 117 -6.32 -6.15 -23.63
CA PRO A 117 -5.18 -5.47 -24.27
C PRO A 117 -5.31 -3.94 -24.36
N LEU A 118 -6.48 -3.38 -24.01
CA LEU A 118 -6.78 -1.95 -24.03
C LEU A 118 -6.56 -1.25 -22.67
N GLY A 119 -6.07 -1.96 -21.66
CA GLY A 119 -5.87 -1.40 -20.31
C GLY A 119 -4.84 -0.26 -20.30
N GLY A 120 -5.26 0.91 -19.83
CA GLY A 120 -4.46 2.14 -19.90
C GLY A 120 -3.19 2.15 -19.04
N ARG A 121 -3.05 1.23 -18.08
CA ARG A 121 -1.90 1.13 -17.17
C ARG A 121 -1.11 -0.17 -17.30
N HIS A 122 -1.36 -0.95 -18.35
CA HIS A 122 -0.67 -2.23 -18.54
C HIS A 122 0.85 -2.10 -18.62
N PHE A 123 1.37 -0.95 -19.09
CA PHE A 123 2.81 -0.70 -19.10
C PHE A 123 3.44 -0.66 -17.69
N GLU A 124 2.64 -0.44 -16.64
CA GLU A 124 3.06 -0.53 -15.24
C GLU A 124 2.89 -1.93 -14.64
N CYS A 125 2.20 -2.84 -15.32
CA CYS A 125 1.93 -4.21 -14.88
C CYS A 125 2.83 -5.23 -15.60
N PHE A 126 3.14 -6.37 -14.97
CA PHE A 126 4.08 -7.34 -15.52
C PHE A 126 3.50 -8.23 -16.62
N SER A 127 2.32 -8.82 -16.42
CA SER A 127 1.75 -9.84 -17.32
C SER A 127 0.22 -9.96 -17.20
N GLU A 128 -0.40 -10.73 -18.09
CA GLU A 128 -1.74 -11.29 -17.90
C GLU A 128 -1.73 -12.53 -16.98
N ASP A 129 -0.58 -13.18 -16.84
CA ASP A 129 -0.42 -14.40 -16.05
C ASP A 129 -0.16 -14.11 -14.57
N PRO A 130 -0.96 -14.68 -13.64
CA PRO A 130 -0.85 -14.39 -12.22
C PRO A 130 0.44 -14.92 -11.59
N GLU A 131 0.92 -16.09 -12.01
CA GLU A 131 2.14 -16.71 -11.49
C GLU A 131 3.38 -15.89 -11.86
N LEU A 132 3.51 -15.52 -13.14
CA LEU A 132 4.60 -14.66 -13.61
C LEU A 132 4.57 -13.29 -12.91
N THR A 133 3.37 -12.71 -12.75
CA THR A 133 3.21 -11.41 -12.08
C THR A 133 3.60 -11.49 -10.60
N GLY A 134 3.14 -12.53 -9.89
CA GLY A 134 3.47 -12.78 -8.49
C GLY A 134 4.96 -12.96 -8.27
N ARG A 135 5.60 -13.87 -9.02
CA ARG A 135 7.05 -14.12 -8.89
C ARG A 135 7.91 -12.91 -9.22
N THR A 136 7.59 -12.20 -10.31
CA THR A 136 8.31 -11.00 -10.74
C THR A 136 8.14 -9.87 -9.71
N GLY A 137 6.92 -9.68 -9.20
CA GLY A 137 6.61 -8.70 -8.18
C GLY A 137 7.30 -8.98 -6.84
N ALA A 138 7.23 -10.23 -6.37
CA ALA A 138 7.89 -10.71 -5.15
C ALA A 138 9.40 -10.49 -5.20
N ALA A 139 10.05 -10.78 -6.33
CA ALA A 139 11.47 -10.50 -6.54
C ALA A 139 11.80 -9.00 -6.39
N LEU A 140 11.01 -8.12 -7.02
CA LEU A 140 11.22 -6.68 -6.89
C LEU A 140 11.03 -6.20 -5.44
N ILE A 141 10.00 -6.71 -4.74
CA ILE A 141 9.72 -6.40 -3.33
C ILE A 141 10.91 -6.74 -2.45
N ARG A 142 11.43 -7.98 -2.54
CA ARG A 142 12.61 -8.41 -1.79
C ARG A 142 13.81 -7.51 -2.05
N GLY A 143 14.03 -7.18 -3.33
CA GLY A 143 15.12 -6.29 -3.75
C GLY A 143 15.02 -4.87 -3.16
N ILE A 144 13.83 -4.28 -3.13
CA ILE A 144 13.62 -2.94 -2.55
C ILE A 144 13.86 -2.98 -1.03
N GLN A 145 13.23 -3.94 -0.35
CA GLN A 145 13.23 -4.01 1.12
C GLN A 145 14.55 -4.47 1.73
N ALA A 146 15.37 -5.24 1.00
CA ALA A 146 16.72 -5.61 1.42
C ALA A 146 17.64 -4.42 1.71
N HIS A 147 17.26 -3.21 1.24
CA HIS A 147 17.99 -1.96 1.44
C HIS A 147 17.27 -0.98 2.39
N GLY A 148 16.29 -1.45 3.17
CA GLY A 148 15.62 -0.65 4.21
C GLY A 148 14.60 0.37 3.69
N VAL A 149 14.12 0.20 2.46
CA VAL A 149 13.05 1.01 1.86
C VAL A 149 11.81 0.15 1.73
N ALA A 150 10.64 0.67 2.09
CA ALA A 150 9.39 -0.09 1.99
C ALA A 150 8.94 -0.23 0.53
N ALA A 151 8.51 -1.44 0.15
CA ALA A 151 7.76 -1.65 -1.08
C ALA A 151 6.24 -1.52 -0.82
N THR A 152 5.46 -1.32 -1.88
CA THR A 152 3.99 -1.27 -1.81
C THR A 152 3.38 -2.05 -2.95
N ALA A 153 2.80 -3.22 -2.65
CA ALA A 153 2.06 -4.00 -3.64
C ALA A 153 0.75 -3.30 -4.00
N LYS A 154 0.55 -2.94 -5.27
CA LYS A 154 -0.62 -2.16 -5.72
C LYS A 154 -1.22 -2.66 -7.03
N HIS A 155 -2.49 -2.41 -7.35
CA HIS A 155 -3.55 -1.82 -6.55
C HIS A 155 -4.51 -2.95 -6.20
N PHE A 156 -4.65 -3.22 -4.91
CA PHE A 156 -5.45 -4.30 -4.36
C PHE A 156 -6.94 -3.90 -4.38
N VAL A 157 -7.80 -4.49 -5.20
CA VAL A 157 -7.53 -5.47 -6.25
C VAL A 157 -8.45 -5.25 -7.46
N ALA A 158 -8.11 -5.89 -8.58
CA ALA A 158 -8.89 -5.88 -9.83
C ALA A 158 -9.08 -4.49 -10.47
N ASN A 159 -8.10 -3.60 -10.31
CA ASN A 159 -8.05 -2.30 -10.96
C ASN A 159 -7.43 -2.38 -12.35
N ASP A 160 -8.03 -3.18 -13.25
CA ASP A 160 -7.41 -3.56 -14.53
C ASP A 160 -7.84 -2.67 -15.71
N ALA A 161 -8.62 -1.61 -15.46
CA ALA A 161 -9.06 -0.66 -16.48
C ALA A 161 -9.22 0.76 -15.93
N GLU A 162 -8.84 1.76 -16.72
CA GLU A 162 -8.91 3.17 -16.33
C GLU A 162 -10.31 3.77 -16.48
N THR A 163 -11.12 3.26 -17.41
CA THR A 163 -12.49 3.73 -17.65
C THR A 163 -13.30 3.59 -16.37
N ASP A 164 -13.79 4.71 -15.88
CA ASP A 164 -14.59 4.81 -14.66
C ASP A 164 -13.93 4.20 -13.41
N ARG A 165 -12.58 4.14 -13.35
CA ARG A 165 -11.84 3.46 -12.26
C ARG A 165 -12.24 3.91 -10.84
N LEU A 166 -12.78 5.13 -10.70
CA LEU A 166 -13.24 5.69 -9.42
C LEU A 166 -14.62 5.20 -8.97
N THR A 167 -15.39 4.58 -9.86
CA THR A 167 -16.81 4.24 -9.65
C THR A 167 -17.20 2.87 -10.20
N VAL A 168 -16.37 2.24 -11.02
CA VAL A 168 -16.63 0.93 -11.59
C VAL A 168 -16.67 -0.12 -10.49
N ASP A 169 -17.66 -0.99 -10.59
CA ASP A 169 -17.82 -2.14 -9.72
C ASP A 169 -17.50 -3.41 -10.50
N VAL A 170 -16.35 -4.01 -10.18
CA VAL A 170 -15.84 -5.21 -10.83
C VAL A 170 -16.58 -6.41 -10.26
N ARG A 171 -17.43 -7.02 -11.11
CA ARG A 171 -18.15 -8.26 -10.78
C ARG A 171 -17.34 -9.47 -11.20
N VAL A 172 -16.90 -10.23 -10.21
CA VAL A 172 -16.00 -11.37 -10.39
C VAL A 172 -16.39 -12.51 -9.46
N ALA A 173 -16.40 -13.73 -9.99
CA ALA A 173 -16.67 -14.92 -9.20
C ALA A 173 -15.51 -15.21 -8.26
N GLU A 174 -15.80 -15.67 -7.03
CA GLU A 174 -14.81 -15.92 -5.97
C GLU A 174 -13.60 -16.72 -6.46
N ARG A 175 -13.84 -17.82 -7.18
CA ARG A 175 -12.76 -18.64 -7.73
C ARG A 175 -11.80 -17.85 -8.63
N VAL A 176 -12.34 -17.00 -9.51
CA VAL A 176 -11.52 -16.18 -10.40
C VAL A 176 -10.82 -15.06 -9.62
N LEU A 177 -11.49 -14.47 -8.63
CA LEU A 177 -10.89 -13.49 -7.74
C LEU A 177 -9.66 -14.07 -7.04
N ARG A 178 -9.79 -15.27 -6.46
CA ARG A 178 -8.72 -16.00 -5.76
C ARG A 178 -7.60 -16.47 -6.69
N GLU A 179 -7.93 -17.25 -7.72
CA GLU A 179 -6.92 -17.90 -8.58
C GLU A 179 -6.21 -16.93 -9.54
N VAL A 180 -6.77 -15.73 -9.79
CA VAL A 180 -6.25 -14.80 -10.79
C VAL A 180 -5.85 -13.47 -10.15
N TYR A 181 -6.79 -12.69 -9.64
CA TYR A 181 -6.49 -11.30 -9.27
C TYR A 181 -5.81 -11.16 -7.90
N LEU A 182 -6.08 -12.08 -6.98
CA LEU A 182 -5.50 -12.10 -5.63
C LEU A 182 -4.15 -12.84 -5.59
N ALA A 183 -3.94 -13.86 -6.41
CA ALA A 183 -2.72 -14.68 -6.39
C ALA A 183 -1.39 -13.88 -6.46
N PRO A 184 -1.25 -12.81 -7.28
CA PRO A 184 -0.02 -12.01 -7.24
C PRO A 184 0.21 -11.27 -5.91
N PHE A 185 -0.86 -10.90 -5.20
CA PHE A 185 -0.77 -10.24 -3.90
C PHE A 185 -0.47 -11.22 -2.78
N GLU A 186 -0.98 -12.46 -2.86
CA GLU A 186 -0.58 -13.55 -1.95
C GLU A 186 0.94 -13.77 -2.02
N ALA A 187 1.50 -13.87 -3.23
CA ALA A 187 2.95 -13.96 -3.43
C ALA A 187 3.72 -12.73 -2.91
N ALA A 188 3.11 -11.54 -2.91
CA ALA A 188 3.70 -10.34 -2.33
C ALA A 188 3.73 -10.38 -0.79
N VAL A 189 2.68 -10.91 -0.16
CA VAL A 189 2.63 -11.14 1.30
C VAL A 189 3.65 -12.20 1.70
N GLU A 190 3.74 -13.32 0.97
CA GLU A 190 4.76 -14.35 1.20
C GLU A 190 6.19 -13.81 1.03
N ALA A 191 6.38 -12.80 0.20
CA ALA A 191 7.66 -12.09 0.04
C ALA A 191 7.95 -11.06 1.16
N GLY A 192 7.02 -10.88 2.11
CA GLY A 192 7.14 -9.97 3.25
C GLY A 192 6.95 -8.51 2.89
N VAL A 193 6.09 -8.17 1.92
CA VAL A 193 5.81 -6.76 1.56
C VAL A 193 5.34 -5.96 2.77
N TRP A 194 5.83 -4.72 2.93
CA TRP A 194 5.47 -3.89 4.10
C TRP A 194 4.17 -3.08 3.91
N LEU A 195 3.78 -2.79 2.67
CA LEU A 195 2.55 -2.08 2.38
C LEU A 195 1.76 -2.71 1.24
N VAL A 196 0.43 -2.60 1.33
CA VAL A 196 -0.50 -2.90 0.24
C VAL A 196 -1.33 -1.66 -0.04
N MET A 197 -1.53 -1.31 -1.31
CA MET A 197 -2.36 -0.17 -1.69
C MET A 197 -3.75 -0.60 -2.15
N ALA A 198 -4.79 -0.20 -1.42
CA ALA A 198 -6.18 -0.41 -1.80
C ALA A 198 -6.56 0.42 -3.04
N ALA A 199 -7.21 -0.22 -4.01
CA ALA A 199 -7.56 0.36 -5.30
C ALA A 199 -8.73 1.36 -5.23
N TYR A 200 -8.96 2.04 -6.36
CA TYR A 200 -10.07 2.98 -6.52
C TYR A 200 -11.44 2.33 -6.69
N ASN A 201 -11.50 1.21 -7.41
CA ASN A 201 -12.74 0.57 -7.83
C ASN A 201 -13.45 -0.13 -6.67
N SER A 202 -14.66 -0.59 -6.94
CA SER A 202 -15.33 -1.59 -6.12
C SER A 202 -15.09 -2.99 -6.67
N VAL A 203 -15.16 -3.99 -5.79
CA VAL A 203 -15.25 -5.40 -6.16
C VAL A 203 -16.50 -5.97 -5.51
N ASN A 204 -17.37 -6.56 -6.33
CA ASN A 204 -18.61 -7.20 -5.90
C ASN A 204 -19.54 -6.32 -5.04
N GLY A 205 -19.49 -5.00 -5.23
CA GLY A 205 -20.39 -4.04 -4.59
C GLY A 205 -19.76 -3.16 -3.49
N THR A 206 -18.52 -3.44 -3.07
CA THR A 206 -17.84 -2.68 -2.00
C THR A 206 -16.58 -2.02 -2.53
N THR A 207 -16.36 -0.73 -2.21
CA THR A 207 -15.13 -0.02 -2.56
C THR A 207 -13.92 -0.69 -1.92
N MET A 208 -12.79 -0.78 -2.61
CA MET A 208 -11.63 -1.49 -2.07
C MET A 208 -11.07 -0.88 -0.78
N THR A 209 -11.28 0.41 -0.53
CA THR A 209 -10.94 1.06 0.76
C THR A 209 -11.82 0.63 1.93
N ALA A 210 -12.95 -0.03 1.69
CA ALA A 210 -13.90 -0.53 2.68
C ALA A 210 -14.16 -2.05 2.55
N SER A 211 -13.34 -2.76 1.77
CA SER A 211 -13.60 -4.16 1.44
C SER A 211 -13.16 -5.09 2.58
N ASP A 212 -14.00 -6.08 2.88
CA ASP A 212 -13.68 -7.17 3.82
C ASP A 212 -12.46 -7.98 3.35
N LEU A 213 -12.12 -7.97 2.05
CA LEU A 213 -10.91 -8.60 1.52
C LEU A 213 -9.62 -8.06 2.18
N LEU A 214 -9.63 -6.82 2.69
CA LEU A 214 -8.49 -6.27 3.42
C LEU A 214 -8.29 -6.93 4.78
N GLY A 215 -9.37 -7.31 5.47
CA GLY A 215 -9.31 -7.97 6.77
C GLY A 215 -9.24 -9.48 6.60
N ASP A 216 -10.31 -10.05 6.06
CA ASP A 216 -10.53 -11.49 5.98
C ASP A 216 -9.44 -12.20 5.16
N VAL A 217 -9.10 -11.67 3.98
CA VAL A 217 -8.14 -12.35 3.09
C VAL A 217 -6.72 -11.89 3.36
N LEU A 218 -6.49 -10.57 3.28
CA LEU A 218 -5.14 -10.03 3.35
C LEU A 218 -4.52 -10.21 4.75
N LYS A 219 -5.19 -9.76 5.82
CA LYS A 219 -4.65 -9.85 7.17
C LYS A 219 -4.87 -11.22 7.81
N ASP A 220 -6.11 -11.73 7.83
CA ASP A 220 -6.45 -12.94 8.59
C ASP A 220 -6.01 -14.24 7.91
N GLU A 221 -6.33 -14.43 6.62
CA GLU A 221 -5.98 -15.67 5.90
C GLU A 221 -4.48 -15.73 5.52
N TRP A 222 -3.91 -14.64 5.00
CA TRP A 222 -2.52 -14.61 4.54
C TRP A 222 -1.51 -14.14 5.60
N GLY A 223 -1.98 -13.58 6.72
CA GLY A 223 -1.10 -13.13 7.80
C GLY A 223 -0.32 -11.85 7.46
N PHE A 224 -0.84 -10.97 6.60
CA PHE A 224 -0.22 -9.67 6.35
C PHE A 224 -0.24 -8.80 7.60
N ASP A 225 0.93 -8.43 8.08
CA ASP A 225 1.16 -7.61 9.28
C ASP A 225 1.62 -6.18 8.97
N GLY A 226 1.66 -5.81 7.68
CA GLY A 226 2.00 -4.47 7.22
C GLY A 226 0.80 -3.51 7.19
N ALA A 227 1.00 -2.34 6.59
CA ALA A 227 -0.02 -1.30 6.50
C ALA A 227 -0.75 -1.28 5.15
N VAL A 228 -2.07 -1.17 5.19
CA VAL A 228 -2.90 -0.91 4.01
C VAL A 228 -3.06 0.59 3.80
N VAL A 229 -2.57 1.10 2.67
CA VAL A 229 -2.69 2.50 2.28
C VAL A 229 -3.75 2.67 1.18
N SER A 230 -4.50 3.77 1.16
CA SER A 230 -5.41 4.06 0.05
C SER A 230 -4.60 4.47 -1.18
N ASP A 231 -5.08 4.14 -2.39
CA ASP A 231 -4.68 4.92 -3.56
C ASP A 231 -5.07 6.41 -3.34
N TRP A 232 -4.41 7.32 -4.06
CA TRP A 232 -4.49 8.75 -3.82
C TRP A 232 -5.93 9.25 -4.02
N ALA A 233 -6.57 9.66 -2.92
CA ALA A 233 -7.97 10.10 -2.84
C ALA A 233 -9.00 8.99 -3.15
N ALA A 234 -8.64 7.72 -2.92
CA ALA A 234 -9.57 6.59 -3.04
C ALA A 234 -10.53 6.47 -1.84
N LEU A 235 -10.19 7.05 -0.68
CA LEU A 235 -11.08 7.11 0.47
C LEU A 235 -12.27 8.03 0.18
N ARG A 236 -13.51 7.50 0.20
CA ARG A 236 -14.73 8.24 -0.16
C ARG A 236 -15.65 8.54 1.03
N THR A 237 -15.70 7.65 2.00
CA THR A 237 -16.52 7.76 3.21
C THR A 237 -15.63 7.61 4.44
N ALA A 238 -16.08 8.11 5.59
CA ALA A 238 -15.31 8.00 6.82
C ALA A 238 -15.54 6.67 7.53
N GLU A 239 -16.80 6.25 7.66
CA GLU A 239 -17.20 5.17 8.56
C GLU A 239 -16.85 3.77 8.04
N GLU A 240 -17.23 3.44 6.81
CA GLU A 240 -17.05 2.07 6.27
C GLU A 240 -15.56 1.71 6.18
N PRO A 241 -14.68 2.56 5.60
CA PRO A 241 -13.25 2.30 5.60
C PRO A 241 -12.63 2.28 6.99
N ALA A 242 -13.14 3.09 7.94
CA ALA A 242 -12.64 3.07 9.31
C ALA A 242 -13.00 1.78 10.07
N ARG A 243 -14.02 1.06 9.60
CA ARG A 243 -14.43 -0.25 10.11
C ARG A 243 -13.79 -1.42 9.37
N ALA A 244 -13.39 -1.22 8.11
CA ALA A 244 -12.59 -2.17 7.34
C ALA A 244 -11.11 -2.10 7.75
N ALA A 245 -10.24 -2.91 7.15
CA ALA A 245 -8.81 -2.97 7.47
C ALA A 245 -7.92 -2.01 6.65
N LEU A 246 -8.44 -0.84 6.26
CA LEU A 246 -7.62 0.25 5.70
C LEU A 246 -6.92 0.99 6.86
N ASP A 247 -5.62 1.28 6.74
CA ASP A 247 -4.84 1.87 7.83
C ASP A 247 -4.48 3.35 7.58
N LEU A 248 -4.11 3.69 6.34
CA LEU A 248 -3.65 5.05 5.99
C LEU A 248 -4.39 5.62 4.78
N ALA A 249 -4.99 6.80 4.94
CA ALA A 249 -5.55 7.56 3.84
C ALA A 249 -4.53 8.53 3.24
N MET A 250 -4.28 8.39 1.94
CA MET A 250 -3.43 9.27 1.14
C MET A 250 -4.22 9.88 -0.03
N PRO A 251 -3.87 11.10 -0.49
CA PRO A 251 -3.01 12.07 0.18
C PRO A 251 -3.73 12.72 1.37
N GLY A 252 -3.05 13.60 2.09
CA GLY A 252 -3.72 14.61 2.89
C GLY A 252 -3.25 16.03 2.60
N PRO A 253 -3.57 17.02 3.47
CA PRO A 253 -4.16 16.84 4.81
C PRO A 253 -5.68 16.68 4.83
N HIS A 254 -6.36 16.82 3.69
CA HIS A 254 -7.81 16.70 3.60
C HIS A 254 -8.23 15.31 3.14
N SER A 255 -9.10 14.67 3.90
CA SER A 255 -9.70 13.37 3.61
C SER A 255 -11.02 13.23 4.38
N PRO A 256 -11.92 12.31 3.99
CA PRO A 256 -13.09 11.99 4.81
C PRO A 256 -12.75 11.65 6.26
N TRP A 257 -11.61 11.02 6.54
CA TRP A 257 -11.17 10.74 7.91
C TRP A 257 -10.74 11.99 8.66
N ALA A 258 -9.92 12.86 8.04
CA ALA A 258 -9.49 14.10 8.65
C ALA A 258 -10.68 15.03 8.99
N GLU A 259 -11.75 14.96 8.22
CA GLU A 259 -12.93 15.83 8.35
C GLU A 259 -14.00 15.27 9.29
N SER A 260 -14.24 13.95 9.26
CA SER A 260 -15.45 13.36 9.86
C SER A 260 -15.22 12.21 10.83
N LEU A 261 -14.04 11.58 10.86
CA LEU A 261 -13.81 10.37 11.69
C LEU A 261 -13.92 10.67 13.18
N ALA A 262 -13.44 11.84 13.64
CA ALA A 262 -13.53 12.22 15.05
C ALA A 262 -14.99 12.30 15.54
N GLY A 263 -15.90 12.82 14.71
CA GLY A 263 -17.33 12.83 15.01
C GLY A 263 -17.91 11.42 15.03
N ALA A 264 -17.55 10.57 14.07
CA ALA A 264 -18.02 9.19 14.02
C ALA A 264 -17.58 8.37 15.25
N VAL A 265 -16.36 8.58 15.74
CA VAL A 265 -15.87 7.95 16.98
C VAL A 265 -16.62 8.49 18.21
N ALA A 266 -16.77 9.82 18.32
CA ALA A 266 -17.48 10.44 19.43
C ALA A 266 -18.96 9.98 19.53
N ASP A 267 -19.59 9.73 18.38
CA ASP A 267 -20.97 9.24 18.29
C ASP A 267 -21.10 7.71 18.46
N GLY A 268 -19.99 6.97 18.61
CA GLY A 268 -19.98 5.51 18.67
C GLY A 268 -20.28 4.80 17.34
N ARG A 269 -20.32 5.56 16.24
CA ARG A 269 -20.47 5.04 14.87
C ARG A 269 -19.21 4.38 14.33
N VAL A 270 -18.05 4.63 14.94
CA VAL A 270 -16.81 3.87 14.72
C VAL A 270 -16.20 3.60 16.10
N PRO A 271 -15.87 2.34 16.45
CA PRO A 271 -15.20 2.05 17.72
C PRO A 271 -13.79 2.66 17.74
N LEU A 272 -13.37 3.20 18.89
CA LEU A 272 -12.02 3.76 19.02
C LEU A 272 -10.95 2.69 18.81
N GLU A 273 -11.25 1.44 19.17
CA GLU A 273 -10.38 0.28 18.99
C GLU A 273 -10.03 0.07 17.51
N ALA A 274 -10.93 0.38 16.57
CA ALA A 274 -10.63 0.31 15.14
C ALA A 274 -9.71 1.44 14.67
N VAL A 275 -9.68 2.58 15.37
CA VAL A 275 -8.68 3.63 15.14
C VAL A 275 -7.34 3.18 15.71
N ASP A 276 -7.34 2.62 16.92
CA ASP A 276 -6.11 2.18 17.60
C ASP A 276 -5.41 1.06 16.80
N ASP A 277 -6.17 0.11 16.26
CA ASP A 277 -5.67 -0.94 15.36
C ASP A 277 -4.92 -0.39 14.13
N LYS A 278 -5.42 0.69 13.53
CA LYS A 278 -4.81 1.34 12.36
C LYS A 278 -3.56 2.15 12.68
N VAL A 279 -3.41 2.55 13.94
CA VAL A 279 -2.25 3.31 14.40
C VAL A 279 -1.10 2.37 14.77
N ARG A 280 -1.40 1.12 15.15
CA ARG A 280 -0.37 0.08 15.34
C ARG A 280 0.34 -0.19 14.02
#